data_AF-A0A2V3II68-F1
#
_entry.id   AF-A0A2V3II68-F1
#
_cell.length_a   1.000
_cell.length_b   1.000
_cell.length_c   1.000
_cell.angle_alpha   90.00
_cell.angle_beta   90.00
_cell.angle_gamma   90.00
#
_symmetry.space_group_name_H-M   'P 1'
#
loop_
_entity.id
_entity.type
_entity.pdbx_description
1 polymer ?
#
loop_
_entity_poly.entity_id
_entity_poly.type
_entity_poly.pdbx_seq_one_letter_code
_entity_poly.pdbx_strand_id
1 'polypeptide(L)'
;MGRFVRAKGGLARKGNASLHPKHGPRFFYKGYGAKSMGRHTRKGAYVVKYDTKVPIYMVPDLEGCELKPYVSYRTPLVKIPPPPVIKWYVCLFRMFVCCGWDASFPE
;
A
#
# COMPACT_ATOMS: atom_id res chain seq x y z
N MET A 1 34.44 -6.88 -7.02
CA MET A 1 33.40 -5.84 -6.84
C MET A 1 33.08 -5.23 -8.20
N GLY A 2 31.88 -5.48 -8.73
CA GLY A 2 31.48 -4.92 -10.02
C GLY A 2 31.30 -3.40 -9.92
N ARG A 3 31.92 -2.66 -10.84
CA ARG A 3 31.79 -1.19 -10.93
C ARG A 3 30.32 -0.86 -11.20
N PHE A 4 29.70 0.04 -10.42
CA PHE A 4 28.35 0.54 -10.70
C PHE A 4 28.37 1.27 -12.05
N VAL A 5 27.94 0.60 -13.11
CA VAL A 5 27.93 1.19 -14.45
C VAL A 5 26.67 2.03 -14.57
N ARG A 6 26.85 3.36 -14.66
CA ARG A 6 25.77 4.25 -15.06
C ARG A 6 25.38 3.88 -16.49
N ALA A 7 24.14 3.43 -16.71
CA ALA A 7 23.67 3.18 -18.06
C ALA A 7 23.72 4.48 -18.86
N LYS A 8 24.60 4.50 -19.86
CA LYS A 8 24.48 5.40 -21.00
C LYS A 8 23.62 4.65 -21.99
N GLY A 9 22.43 5.17 -22.29
CA GLY A 9 21.60 4.62 -23.36
C GLY A 9 22.43 4.62 -24.63
N GLY A 10 22.73 3.44 -25.19
CA GLY A 10 23.42 3.37 -26.47
C GLY A 10 22.61 4.12 -27.51
N LEU A 11 23.18 5.22 -28.03
CA LEU A 11 22.66 6.05 -29.13
C LEU A 11 21.13 6.12 -29.20
N ALA A 12 20.48 6.59 -28.13
CA ALA A 12 19.09 7.01 -28.23
C ALA A 12 19.06 8.23 -29.16
N ARG A 13 18.55 8.04 -30.39
CA ARG A 13 18.20 9.12 -31.30
C ARG A 13 17.44 10.20 -30.51
N LYS A 14 17.98 11.42 -30.47
CA LYS A 14 17.41 12.67 -29.91
C LYS A 14 16.16 12.45 -29.04
N GLY A 15 16.36 12.12 -27.77
CA GLY A 15 15.28 12.03 -26.78
C GLY A 15 15.74 11.26 -25.55
N ASN A 16 15.64 11.88 -24.37
CA ASN A 16 15.92 11.23 -23.10
C ASN A 16 14.75 10.27 -22.75
N ALA A 17 14.66 9.14 -23.43
CA ALA A 17 13.71 8.09 -23.08
C ALA A 17 14.06 7.50 -21.71
N SER A 18 13.05 7.27 -20.87
CA SER A 18 13.20 6.58 -19.59
C SER A 18 13.92 5.24 -19.78
N LEU A 19 15.08 5.06 -19.15
CA LEU A 19 15.88 3.84 -19.31
C LEU A 19 15.08 2.61 -18.84
N HIS A 20 15.02 1.58 -19.67
CA HIS A 20 14.44 0.28 -19.32
C HIS A 20 15.58 -0.70 -18.96
N PRO A 21 15.38 -1.68 -18.05
CA PRO A 21 16.41 -2.69 -17.74
C PRO A 21 16.96 -3.42 -18.97
N LYS A 22 16.17 -3.54 -20.05
CA LYS A 22 16.60 -4.17 -21.32
C LYS A 22 17.59 -3.33 -22.16
N HIS A 23 17.67 -2.03 -21.93
CA HIS A 23 18.45 -1.12 -22.79
C HIS A 23 19.86 -0.83 -22.25
N GLY A 24 20.20 -1.30 -21.05
CA GLY A 24 21.50 -1.05 -20.43
C GLY A 24 22.50 -2.20 -20.62
N PRO A 25 23.78 -1.96 -20.26
CA PRO A 25 24.80 -3.01 -20.23
C PRO A 25 24.52 -4.06 -19.15
N ARG A 26 25.24 -5.20 -19.15
CA ARG A 26 24.98 -6.35 -18.27
C ARG A 26 24.85 -6.05 -16.77
N PHE A 27 25.55 -5.03 -16.26
CA PHE A 27 25.50 -4.62 -14.84
C PHE A 27 24.47 -3.52 -14.53
N PHE A 28 23.57 -3.21 -15.46
CA PHE A 28 22.51 -2.24 -15.27
C PHE A 28 21.25 -2.87 -14.66
N TYR A 29 21.14 -2.81 -13.34
CA TYR A 29 20.02 -3.37 -12.59
C TYR A 29 19.03 -2.27 -12.16
N LYS A 30 17.97 -2.05 -12.94
CA LYS A 30 16.94 -1.02 -12.69
C LYS A 30 15.60 -1.57 -12.14
N GLY A 31 15.24 -2.81 -12.47
CA GLY A 31 13.98 -3.45 -12.04
C GLY A 31 12.72 -2.91 -12.75
N TYR A 32 11.56 -3.45 -12.37
CA TYR A 32 10.23 -3.17 -12.97
C TYR A 32 9.20 -2.65 -11.95
N GLY A 33 9.64 -2.11 -10.81
CA GLY A 33 8.74 -1.56 -9.78
C GLY A 33 8.11 -2.59 -8.82
N ALA A 34 8.47 -3.87 -8.95
CA ALA A 34 8.09 -4.89 -7.97
C ALA A 34 8.61 -4.52 -6.56
N LYS A 35 7.78 -4.73 -5.53
CA LYS A 35 8.16 -4.50 -4.14
C LYS A 35 9.16 -5.58 -3.67
N SER A 36 10.02 -5.22 -2.72
CA SER A 36 11.04 -6.15 -2.21
C SER A 36 10.46 -7.08 -1.14
N MET A 37 10.50 -8.39 -1.41
CA MET A 37 9.93 -9.45 -0.58
C MET A 37 10.84 -9.89 0.60
N GLY A 38 12.08 -9.41 0.64
CA GLY A 38 13.11 -10.00 1.47
C GLY A 38 14.37 -9.14 1.56
N ARG A 39 15.52 -9.81 1.69
CA ARG A 39 16.84 -9.18 1.78
C ARG A 39 17.92 -10.08 1.16
N HIS A 40 18.92 -9.46 0.50
CA HIS A 40 20.14 -10.15 0.07
C HIS A 40 21.11 -10.37 1.25
N THR A 41 21.71 -11.56 1.30
CA THR A 41 22.76 -11.95 2.24
C THR A 41 24.13 -11.44 1.80
N ARG A 42 25.12 -11.50 2.70
CA ARG A 42 26.50 -11.07 2.44
C ARG A 42 27.14 -11.76 1.22
N LYS A 43 26.76 -13.01 0.93
CA LYS A 43 27.29 -13.80 -0.19
C LYS A 43 26.40 -13.78 -1.44
N GLY A 44 25.40 -12.89 -1.51
CA GLY A 44 24.55 -12.72 -2.69
C GLY A 44 23.30 -13.62 -2.75
N ALA A 45 23.15 -14.60 -1.86
CA ALA A 45 21.91 -15.36 -1.72
C ALA A 45 20.75 -14.46 -1.24
N TYR A 46 19.51 -14.84 -1.53
CA TYR A 46 18.32 -14.07 -1.15
C TYR A 46 17.52 -14.81 -0.08
N VAL A 47 17.14 -14.10 0.98
CA VAL A 47 16.27 -14.61 2.05
C VAL A 47 14.92 -13.92 1.95
N VAL A 48 13.87 -14.71 1.74
CA VAL A 48 12.47 -14.25 1.68
C VAL A 48 11.92 -14.14 3.09
N LYS A 49 11.20 -13.05 3.39
CA LYS A 49 10.52 -12.85 4.67
C LYS A 49 9.01 -13.03 4.48
N TYR A 50 8.54 -14.26 4.63
CA TYR A 50 7.15 -14.63 4.36
C TYR A 50 6.17 -13.87 5.27
N ASP A 51 6.43 -13.81 6.58
CA ASP A 51 5.45 -13.32 7.55
C ASP A 51 5.20 -11.81 7.48
N THR A 52 6.20 -11.02 7.11
CA THR A 52 6.10 -9.54 7.18
C THR A 52 5.94 -8.87 5.82
N LYS A 53 6.56 -9.42 4.77
CA LYS A 53 6.70 -8.72 3.49
C LYS A 53 5.89 -9.34 2.35
N VAL A 54 5.46 -10.59 2.48
CA VAL A 54 4.65 -11.24 1.45
C VAL A 54 3.18 -10.93 1.71
N PRO A 55 2.48 -10.22 0.80
CA PRO A 55 1.06 -10.00 0.95
C PRO A 55 0.32 -11.33 0.75
N ILE A 56 -0.54 -11.68 1.71
CA ILE A 56 -1.41 -12.84 1.64
C ILE A 56 -2.80 -12.31 1.27
N TYR A 57 -3.32 -12.78 0.13
CA TYR A 57 -4.68 -12.48 -0.27
C TYR A 57 -5.62 -13.40 0.49
N MET A 58 -6.29 -12.87 1.51
CA MET A 58 -7.34 -13.58 2.23
C MET A 58 -8.59 -13.59 1.36
N VAL A 59 -8.90 -14.75 0.79
CA VAL A 59 -10.09 -14.95 -0.04
C VAL A 59 -11.20 -15.50 0.85
N PRO A 60 -12.33 -14.80 1.00
CA PRO A 60 -13.48 -15.34 1.72
C PRO A 60 -14.16 -16.44 0.88
N ASP A 61 -14.84 -17.37 1.55
CA ASP A 61 -15.66 -18.39 0.88
C ASP A 61 -16.84 -17.73 0.16
N LEU A 62 -17.06 -18.12 -1.10
CA LEU A 62 -18.05 -17.49 -1.98
C LEU A 62 -19.34 -18.32 -2.10
N GLU A 63 -19.45 -19.43 -1.37
CA GLU A 63 -20.63 -20.29 -1.41
C GLU A 63 -21.84 -19.53 -0.82
N GLY A 64 -22.90 -19.37 -1.62
CA GLY A 64 -24.12 -18.65 -1.22
C GLY A 64 -24.08 -17.13 -1.38
N CYS A 65 -23.07 -16.55 -2.05
CA CYS A 65 -23.04 -15.12 -2.33
C CYS A 65 -24.06 -14.72 -3.42
N GLU A 66 -25.12 -13.99 -3.03
CA GLU A 66 -26.13 -13.44 -3.96
C GLU A 66 -25.65 -12.18 -4.71
N LEU A 67 -24.53 -11.59 -4.26
CA LEU A 67 -23.97 -10.37 -4.82
C LEU A 67 -23.32 -10.63 -6.19
N LYS A 68 -23.70 -9.81 -7.16
CA LYS A 68 -23.15 -9.82 -8.52
C LYS A 68 -22.18 -8.64 -8.70
N PRO A 69 -21.19 -8.74 -9.61
CA PRO A 69 -20.27 -7.63 -9.90
C PRO A 69 -20.96 -6.39 -10.48
N TYR A 70 -22.19 -6.55 -10.98
CA TYR A 70 -22.97 -5.48 -11.60
C TYR A 70 -24.33 -5.32 -10.94
N VAL A 71 -24.84 -4.10 -10.99
CA VAL A 71 -26.18 -3.72 -10.52
C VAL A 71 -27.07 -3.45 -11.74
N SER A 72 -28.36 -3.77 -11.65
CA SER A 72 -29.32 -3.51 -12.73
C SER A 72 -29.61 -2.01 -12.89
N TYR A 73 -29.80 -1.53 -14.11
CA TYR A 73 -30.18 -0.13 -14.40
C TYR A 73 -31.53 0.31 -13.79
N ARG A 74 -32.36 -0.64 -13.33
CA ARG A 74 -33.66 -0.37 -12.73
C ARG A 74 -33.57 0.08 -11.27
N THR A 75 -32.39 0.00 -10.64
CA THR A 75 -32.24 0.42 -9.25
C THR A 75 -32.29 1.95 -9.13
N PRO A 76 -33.04 2.52 -8.18
CA PRO A 76 -33.06 3.96 -7.96
C PRO A 76 -31.69 4.46 -7.46
N LEU A 77 -31.34 5.69 -7.81
CA LEU A 77 -30.11 6.33 -7.36
C LEU A 77 -30.21 6.72 -5.87
N VAL A 78 -29.34 6.14 -5.04
CA VAL A 78 -29.26 6.46 -3.60
C VAL A 78 -28.25 7.59 -3.37
N LYS A 79 -28.69 8.73 -2.85
CA LYS A 79 -27.81 9.84 -2.42
C LYS A 79 -27.42 9.63 -0.96
N ILE A 80 -26.21 9.14 -0.73
CA ILE A 80 -25.70 8.89 0.64
C ILE A 80 -24.96 10.15 1.11
N PRO A 81 -25.36 10.81 2.22
CA PRO A 81 -24.56 11.87 2.81
C PRO A 81 -23.25 11.30 3.34
N PRO A 82 -22.14 12.08 3.39
CA PRO A 82 -20.89 11.59 3.95
C PRO A 82 -21.11 11.09 5.38
N PRO A 83 -20.45 9.98 5.79
CA PRO A 83 -20.61 9.46 7.14
C PRO A 83 -20.26 10.57 8.15
N PRO A 84 -21.05 10.74 9.24
CA PRO A 84 -20.79 11.78 10.20
C PRO A 84 -19.40 11.58 10.80
N VAL A 85 -18.53 12.58 10.67
CA VAL A 85 -17.25 12.60 11.36
C VAL A 85 -17.55 12.83 12.83
N ILE A 86 -17.49 11.77 13.61
CA ILE A 86 -17.71 11.79 15.05
C ILE A 86 -16.62 12.68 15.70
N LYS A 87 -16.98 13.94 15.99
CA LYS A 87 -16.06 14.99 16.47
C LYS A 87 -15.92 15.01 18.01
N TRP A 88 -16.14 13.89 18.71
CA TRP A 88 -16.09 13.82 20.18
C TRP A 88 -14.70 14.11 20.78
N TYR A 89 -13.63 13.92 20.02
CA TYR A 89 -12.25 14.16 20.50
C TYR A 89 -11.93 15.63 20.81
N VAL A 90 -12.69 16.59 20.26
CA VAL A 90 -12.45 18.04 20.53
C VAL A 90 -13.23 18.52 21.77
N CYS A 91 -14.37 17.90 22.08
CA CYS A 91 -15.17 18.25 23.27
C CYS A 91 -14.58 17.65 24.56
N LEU A 92 -14.07 16.41 24.53
CA LEU A 92 -13.56 15.75 25.74
C LEU A 92 -12.26 16.39 26.26
N PHE A 93 -11.41 16.92 25.38
CA PHE A 93 -10.14 17.55 25.78
C PHE A 93 -10.33 18.91 26.48
N ARG A 94 -11.46 19.59 26.25
CA ARG A 94 -11.79 20.87 26.88
C ARG A 94 -12.61 20.73 28.16
N MET A 95 -13.19 19.55 28.40
CA MET A 95 -13.94 19.24 29.63
C MET A 95 -13.04 18.65 30.73
N PHE A 96 -11.99 17.90 30.36
CA PHE A 96 -11.04 17.30 31.33
C PHE A 96 -10.15 18.32 32.06
N VAL A 97 -10.01 19.55 31.53
CA VAL A 97 -9.19 20.60 32.15
C VAL A 97 -10.01 21.50 33.10
N CYS A 98 -11.34 21.51 33.02
CA CYS A 98 -12.17 22.45 33.78
C CYS A 98 -12.94 21.82 34.96
N CYS A 99 -13.21 20.53 34.96
CA CYS A 99 -13.86 19.87 36.11
C CYS A 99 -13.03 18.66 36.51
N GLY A 100 -12.32 18.78 37.65
CA GLY A 100 -11.73 17.64 38.33
C GLY A 100 -12.78 16.55 38.50
N TRP A 101 -12.48 15.37 37.99
CA TRP A 101 -13.41 14.24 37.97
C TRP A 101 -13.33 13.55 39.34
N ASP A 102 -14.24 13.90 40.25
CA ASP A 102 -14.56 13.05 41.39
C ASP A 102 -15.19 11.76 40.86
N ALA A 103 -14.43 10.67 40.98
CA ALA A 103 -14.84 9.33 40.60
C ALA A 103 -15.75 8.76 41.68
N SER A 104 -17.04 8.61 41.37
CA SER A 104 -17.97 7.77 42.14
C SER A 104 -18.97 7.16 41.18
N PHE A 105 -18.67 5.94 40.73
CA PHE A 105 -19.60 5.05 40.04
C PHE A 105 -20.00 3.96 41.05
N PRO A 106 -21.30 3.75 41.34
CA PRO A 106 -21.73 2.59 42.12
C PRO A 106 -21.74 1.32 41.23
N GLU A 107 -21.50 0.18 41.88
CA GLU A 107 -21.48 -1.19 41.33
C GLU A 107 -22.81 -1.62 40.68
#